data_AF-A0A5K0VT38-F1
#
_entry.id   AF-A0A5K0VT38-F1
#
_cell.length_a   1.000
_cell.length_b   1.000
_cell.length_c   1.000
_cell.angle_alpha   90.00
_cell.angle_beta   90.00
_cell.angle_gamma   90.00
#
_symmetry.space_group_name_H-M   'P 1'
#
loop_
_entity.id
_entity.type
_entity.pdbx_description
1 polymer ?
#
loop_
_entity_poly.entity_id
_entity_poly.type
_entity_poly.pdbx_seq_one_letter_code
_entity_poly.pdbx_strand_id
1 'polypeptide(L)'
;YHVPRSWLRPSGNLLVIFEEWGGNPSGITVVRRTVGSACADVSEWHPSLWHIKSLGKPEMPEKPKVHISCTEGQKISSIKFASFGTPQGTCGSFQQGVCHSTYSYEAFK
;
A
#
# COMPACT_ATOMS: atom_id res chain seq x y z
N TYR A 1 -16.99 -5.76 -10.04
CA TYR A 1 -17.64 -6.52 -8.96
C TYR A 1 -16.58 -7.32 -8.20
N HIS A 2 -16.70 -7.46 -6.87
CA HIS A 2 -15.76 -8.24 -6.05
C HIS A 2 -16.38 -9.59 -5.69
N VAL A 3 -15.69 -10.68 -6.03
CA VAL A 3 -16.09 -12.05 -5.66
C VAL A 3 -15.21 -12.49 -4.47
N PRO A 4 -15.78 -12.78 -3.29
CA PRO A 4 -15.03 -13.30 -2.16
C PRO A 4 -14.25 -14.57 -2.52
N ARG A 5 -12.99 -14.62 -2.09
CA ARG A 5 -12.12 -15.77 -2.38
C ARG A 5 -12.67 -17.08 -1.80
N SER A 6 -13.40 -17.01 -0.69
CA SER A 6 -14.04 -18.17 -0.04
C SER A 6 -15.14 -18.83 -0.88
N TRP A 7 -15.68 -18.15 -1.90
CA TRP A 7 -16.67 -18.73 -2.81
C TRP A 7 -16.05 -19.51 -3.97
N LEU A 8 -14.74 -19.36 -4.19
CA LEU A 8 -14.02 -20.00 -5.29
C LEU A 8 -13.40 -21.32 -4.87
N ARG A 9 -13.61 -22.37 -5.68
CA ARG A 9 -12.86 -23.61 -5.64
C ARG A 9 -11.51 -23.46 -6.35
N PRO A 10 -10.51 -24.31 -6.06
CA PRO A 10 -9.24 -24.30 -6.79
C PRO A 10 -9.38 -24.49 -8.30
N SER A 11 -10.37 -25.28 -8.74
CA SER A 11 -10.72 -25.50 -10.15
C SER A 11 -12.21 -25.81 -10.33
N GLY A 12 -12.71 -25.74 -11.56
CA GLY A 12 -14.08 -26.14 -11.91
C GLY A 12 -15.18 -25.18 -11.44
N ASN A 13 -14.87 -23.89 -11.29
CA ASN A 13 -15.89 -22.88 -10.99
C ASN A 13 -16.71 -22.54 -12.25
N LEU A 14 -18.02 -22.33 -12.09
CA LEU A 14 -18.89 -21.83 -13.15
C LEU A 14 -19.17 -20.34 -12.92
N LEU A 15 -19.00 -19.53 -13.96
CA LEU A 15 -19.38 -18.12 -13.97
C LEU A 15 -20.50 -17.91 -14.98
N VAL A 16 -21.64 -17.38 -14.51
CA VAL A 16 -22.78 -17.01 -15.35
C VAL A 16 -22.90 -15.49 -15.35
N ILE A 17 -22.97 -14.88 -16.53
CA ILE A 17 -23.07 -13.43 -16.72
C ILE A 17 -24.34 -13.16 -17.51
N PHE A 18 -25.15 -12.23 -17.03
CA PHE A 18 -26.33 -11.74 -17.74
C PHE A 18 -26.04 -10.33 -18.27
N GLU A 19 -26.27 -10.14 -19.56
CA GLU A 19 -26.20 -8.84 -20.24
C GLU A 19 -27.65 -8.38 -20.45
N GLU A 20 -27.98 -7.16 -20.03
CA GLU A 20 -29.36 -6.69 -19.93
C GLU A 20 -29.68 -5.55 -20.92
N TRP A 21 -28.67 -4.82 -21.41
CA TRP A 21 -28.86 -3.56 -22.15
C TRP A 21 -28.35 -3.59 -23.61
N GLY A 22 -27.95 -4.74 -24.14
CA GLY A 22 -27.54 -4.91 -25.54
C GLY A 22 -26.06 -4.61 -25.83
N GLY A 23 -25.15 -4.90 -24.89
CA GLY A 23 -23.70 -4.80 -25.06
C GLY A 23 -22.99 -6.07 -25.57
N ASN A 24 -21.67 -5.97 -25.81
CA ASN A 24 -20.83 -7.13 -26.13
C ASN A 24 -20.15 -7.70 -24.86
N PRO A 25 -20.57 -8.88 -24.37
CA PRO A 25 -20.00 -9.48 -23.16
C PRO A 25 -18.59 -10.05 -23.36
N SER A 26 -18.09 -10.19 -24.58
CA SER A 26 -16.74 -10.74 -24.85
C SER A 26 -15.61 -9.87 -24.30
N GLY A 27 -15.87 -8.60 -23.98
CA GLY A 27 -14.90 -7.72 -23.32
C GLY A 27 -14.75 -7.97 -21.81
N ILE A 28 -15.59 -8.80 -21.20
CA ILE A 28 -15.58 -9.03 -19.76
C ILE A 28 -14.41 -9.95 -19.39
N THR A 29 -13.58 -9.48 -18.47
CA THR A 29 -12.44 -10.25 -17.95
C THR A 29 -12.54 -10.41 -16.44
N VAL A 30 -12.16 -11.59 -15.95
CA VAL A 30 -12.06 -11.86 -14.51
C VAL A 30 -10.60 -11.87 -14.13
N VAL A 31 -10.25 -11.00 -13.20
CA VAL A 31 -8.88 -10.86 -12.70
C VAL A 31 -8.83 -11.17 -11.22
N ARG A 32 -7.76 -11.84 -10.79
CA ARG A 32 -7.47 -12.00 -9.37
C ARG A 32 -7.01 -10.66 -8.81
N ARG A 33 -7.80 -10.06 -7.92
CA ARG A 33 -7.34 -8.96 -7.08
C ARG A 33 -6.48 -9.54 -5.94
N THR A 34 -5.19 -9.26 -5.95
CA THR A 34 -4.31 -9.46 -4.80
C THR A 34 -4.50 -8.31 -3.81
N VAL A 35 -4.41 -8.61 -2.50
CA VAL A 35 -4.45 -7.59 -1.43
C VAL A 35 -3.47 -6.48 -1.79
N GLY A 36 -3.95 -5.23 -1.75
CA GLY A 36 -3.19 -4.07 -2.19
C GLY A 36 -1.89 -3.96 -1.41
N SER A 37 -0.78 -3.77 -2.11
CA SER A 37 0.43 -3.28 -1.44
C SER A 37 0.30 -1.78 -1.25
N ALA A 38 0.41 -1.35 0.00
CA ALA A 38 0.67 0.05 0.31
C ALA A 38 2.16 0.35 0.21
N CYS A 39 2.48 1.60 -0.06
CA CYS A 39 3.82 2.14 -0.11
C CYS A 39 3.77 3.52 0.55
N ALA A 40 4.89 3.99 1.06
CA ALA A 40 5.06 5.37 1.47
C ALA A 40 6.55 5.70 1.43
N ASP A 41 6.84 6.97 1.26
CA ASP A 41 8.17 7.54 1.37
C ASP A 41 8.05 8.85 2.14
N VAL A 42 9.02 9.13 3.01
CA VAL A 42 9.09 10.36 3.77
C VAL A 42 10.54 10.78 3.86
N SER A 43 10.81 12.05 3.61
CA SER A 43 12.13 12.64 3.82
C SER A 43 12.27 13.13 5.26
N GLU A 44 13.50 13.21 5.76
CA GLU A 44 13.80 13.80 7.08
C GLU A 44 13.34 15.25 7.21
N TRP A 45 13.22 15.94 6.07
CA TRP A 45 12.79 17.34 5.97
C TRP A 45 11.30 17.48 5.66
N HIS A 46 10.53 16.39 5.66
CA HIS A 46 9.12 16.45 5.33
C HIS A 46 8.39 17.34 6.36
N PRO A 47 7.68 18.38 5.91
CA PRO A 47 7.09 19.36 6.81
C PRO A 47 6.00 18.69 7.66
N SER A 48 6.20 18.65 8.98
CA SER A 48 5.12 18.30 9.91
C SER A 48 4.16 19.49 10.06
N LEU A 49 2.89 19.25 10.41
CA LEU A 49 1.86 20.28 10.61
C LEU A 49 2.09 21.16 11.87
N TRP A 50 3.34 21.33 12.30
CA TRP A 50 3.72 22.07 13.50
C TRP A 50 3.28 23.54 13.47
N HIS A 51 3.12 24.14 12.29
CA HIS A 51 2.61 25.50 12.14
C HIS A 51 1.19 25.73 12.68
N ILE A 52 0.36 24.69 12.81
CA ILE A 52 -1.04 24.84 13.27
C ILE A 52 -1.17 24.58 14.79
N LYS A 53 -0.26 23.81 15.39
CA LYS A 53 -0.27 23.48 16.83
C LYS A 53 0.35 24.58 17.72
N SER A 54 0.96 25.61 17.14
CA SER A 54 1.68 26.67 17.89
C SER A 54 0.79 27.68 18.62
N LEU A 55 -0.53 27.47 18.69
CA LEU A 55 -1.44 28.27 19.53
C LEU A 55 -1.31 27.99 21.05
N GLY A 56 -0.17 27.47 21.53
CA GLY A 56 0.02 27.38 22.99
C GLY A 56 1.23 26.64 23.55
N LYS A 57 2.05 25.91 22.77
CA LYS A 57 3.25 25.25 23.33
C LYS A 57 4.42 25.21 22.32
N PRO A 58 5.66 25.51 22.75
CA PRO A 58 6.86 25.23 21.98
C PRO A 58 7.14 23.73 22.04
N GLU A 59 6.40 22.94 21.26
CA GLU A 59 6.71 21.52 21.07
C GLU A 59 7.81 21.40 20.02
N MET A 60 8.86 20.62 20.34
CA MET A 60 9.95 20.30 19.42
C MET A 60 9.39 19.78 18.09
N PRO A 61 9.98 20.10 16.93
CA PRO A 61 9.47 19.65 15.64
C PRO A 61 9.21 18.15 15.67
N GLU A 62 7.96 17.72 15.48
CA GLU A 62 7.65 16.30 15.39
C GLU A 62 8.43 15.73 14.20
N LYS A 63 9.25 14.70 14.47
CA LYS A 63 9.95 13.96 13.42
C LYS A 63 8.91 13.47 12.38
N PRO A 64 9.22 13.52 11.08
CA PRO A 64 8.33 13.02 10.06
C PRO A 64 7.94 11.55 10.31
N LYS A 65 6.68 11.22 10.05
CA LYS A 65 6.12 9.88 10.27
C LYS A 65 5.45 9.38 9.00
N VAL A 66 5.74 8.13 8.66
CA VAL A 66 5.00 7.39 7.65
C VAL A 66 3.75 6.77 8.29
N HIS A 67 2.60 6.94 7.64
CA HIS A 67 1.36 6.28 8.03
C HIS A 67 1.00 5.25 6.96
N ILE A 68 0.94 3.97 7.36
CA ILE A 68 0.46 2.87 6.51
C ILE A 68 -0.62 2.15 7.29
N SER A 69 -1.78 1.97 6.67
CA SER A 69 -2.92 1.27 7.25
C SER A 69 -3.53 0.31 6.24
N CYS A 70 -4.21 -0.71 6.77
CA CYS A 70 -5.05 -1.60 5.98
C CYS A 70 -6.51 -1.28 6.27
N THR A 71 -7.41 -1.63 5.34
CA THR A 71 -8.86 -1.54 5.60
C THR A 71 -9.27 -2.54 6.68
N GLU A 72 -10.45 -2.36 7.25
CA GLU A 72 -10.99 -3.27 8.26
C GLU A 72 -10.94 -4.74 7.81
N GLY A 73 -10.50 -5.62 8.72
CA GLY A 73 -10.32 -7.05 8.45
C GLY A 73 -9.07 -7.43 7.66
N GLN A 74 -8.25 -6.47 7.21
CA GLN A 74 -6.97 -6.73 6.56
C GLN A 74 -5.80 -6.46 7.51
N LYS A 75 -4.72 -7.25 7.35
CA LYS A 75 -3.47 -7.09 8.09
C LYS A 75 -2.27 -7.04 7.15
N ILE A 76 -1.25 -6.28 7.54
CA ILE A 76 0.04 -6.30 6.85
C ILE A 76 0.67 -7.68 7.10
N SER A 77 0.94 -8.41 6.01
CA SER A 77 1.47 -9.78 6.09
C SER A 77 2.96 -9.88 5.76
N SER A 78 3.49 -8.91 5.00
CA SER A 78 4.89 -8.90 4.59
C SER A 78 5.34 -7.51 4.17
N ILE A 79 6.63 -7.23 4.33
CA ILE A 79 7.30 -6.04 3.81
C ILE A 79 7.96 -6.41 2.48
N LYS A 80 7.55 -5.75 1.39
CA LYS A 80 8.15 -5.96 0.06
C LYS A 80 9.51 -5.26 -0.09
N PHE A 81 9.63 -4.08 0.49
CA PHE A 81 10.83 -3.24 0.44
C PHE A 81 10.85 -2.27 1.63
N ALA A 82 12.02 -2.06 2.22
CA ALA A 82 12.29 -1.03 3.21
C ALA A 82 13.72 -0.51 3.05
N SER A 83 13.91 0.81 3.08
CA SER A 83 15.23 1.42 2.99
C SER A 83 15.25 2.76 3.71
N PHE A 84 16.19 2.93 4.63
CA PHE A 84 16.57 4.22 5.21
C PHE A 84 17.88 4.68 4.56
N GLY A 85 17.87 5.82 3.89
CA GLY A 85 18.98 6.33 3.09
C GLY A 85 18.49 7.04 1.82
N THR A 86 19.02 6.65 0.65
CA THR A 86 18.69 7.27 -0.64
C THR A 86 18.04 6.26 -1.60
N PRO A 87 16.85 5.72 -1.30
CA PRO A 87 16.16 4.79 -2.20
C PRO A 87 15.86 5.45 -3.56
N GLN A 88 15.78 4.63 -4.61
CA GLN A 88 15.49 5.08 -5.98
C GLN A 88 14.12 4.55 -6.44
N GLY A 89 13.57 5.16 -7.48
CA GLY A 89 12.28 4.78 -8.06
C GLY A 89 11.08 5.42 -7.37
N THR A 90 9.89 4.92 -7.69
CA THR A 90 8.61 5.41 -7.15
C THR A 90 7.85 4.30 -6.44
N CYS A 91 6.78 4.68 -5.72
CA CYS A 91 5.86 3.73 -5.10
C CYS A 91 5.57 2.50 -5.98
N GLY A 92 5.80 1.30 -5.42
CA GLY A 92 5.61 0.03 -6.13
C GLY A 92 6.84 -0.46 -6.92
N SER A 93 7.85 0.39 -7.08
CA SER A 93 9.09 0.12 -7.84
C SER A 93 10.34 0.59 -7.10
N PHE A 94 10.26 0.80 -5.78
CA PHE A 94 11.40 1.25 -4.99
C PHE A 94 12.56 0.26 -5.06
N GLN A 95 13.77 0.80 -5.18
CA GLN A 95 15.01 0.05 -5.24
C GLN A 95 16.03 0.63 -4.26
N GLN A 96 16.96 -0.21 -3.82
CA GLN A 96 18.06 0.21 -2.98
C GLN A 96 18.95 1.17 -3.76
N GLY A 97 19.28 2.33 -3.18
CA GLY A 97 20.25 3.25 -3.73
C GLY A 97 21.62 3.17 -3.05
N VAL A 98 22.44 4.19 -3.29
CA VAL A 98 23.85 4.22 -2.83
C VAL A 98 24.01 4.29 -1.32
N CYS A 99 23.10 4.96 -0.62
CA CYS A 99 23.03 4.98 0.83
C CYS A 99 21.85 4.12 1.29
N HIS A 100 22.13 3.10 2.09
CA HIS A 100 21.12 2.19 2.63
C HIS A 100 21.59 1.61 3.97
N SER A 101 20.74 1.72 4.99
CA SER A 101 20.97 1.04 6.27
C SER A 101 20.59 -0.44 6.18
N THR A 102 21.51 -1.33 6.54
CA THR A 102 21.25 -2.79 6.60
C THR A 102 20.17 -3.16 7.62
N TYR A 103 19.88 -2.29 8.57
CA TYR A 103 18.85 -2.47 9.60
C TYR A 103 17.45 -2.01 9.17
N SER A 104 17.28 -1.51 7.93
CA SER A 104 16.02 -0.94 7.45
C SER A 104 14.82 -1.88 7.58
N TYR A 105 15.03 -3.20 7.46
CA TYR A 105 13.97 -4.21 7.60
C TYR A 105 13.69 -4.61 9.04
N GLU A 106 14.66 -4.44 9.95
CA GLU A 106 14.48 -4.82 11.35
C GLU A 106 13.52 -3.90 12.08
N ALA A 107 13.35 -2.68 11.59
CA ALA A 107 12.35 -1.74 12.10
C ALA A 107 10.89 -2.25 12.01
N PHE A 108 10.63 -3.32 11.26
CA PHE A 108 9.29 -3.90 11.03
C PHE A 108 9.14 -5.33 11.56
N LYS A 109 10.14 -5.86 12.27
CA LYS A 109 10.06 -7.14 12.99
C LYS A 109 9.55 -6.91 14.41
#